data_AF-A0A1W1D3E0-F1
#
_entry.id   AF-A0A1W1D3E0-F1
#
_cell.length_a   1.000
_cell.length_b   1.000
_cell.length_c   1.000
_cell.angle_alpha   90.00
_cell.angle_beta   90.00
_cell.angle_gamma   90.00
#
_symmetry.space_group_name_H-M   'P 1'
#
loop_
_entity.id
_entity.type
_entity.pdbx_description
1 polymer ?
#
loop_
_entity_poly.entity_id
_entity_poly.type
_entity_poly.pdbx_seq_one_letter_code
_entity_poly.pdbx_strand_id
1 'polypeptide(L)'
;MIQNKFYSKPFLRSLFFVQNKWHQHGVLVHTLRVVYNVIKAKDFKFFAAAWLHDIGKPFCAFVKDEEDKIYNEYSFTDHEERSYQIIKNWPFISDYTKMVVRYHYLIRDIKNSKKDNNIKRYEEKKAIWESLTPSFQEDLKTFLQYDDNAKGKKRR
;
A
#
# COMPACT_ATOMS: atom_id res chain seq x y z
N MET A 1 8.11 10.35 -11.15
CA MET A 1 7.90 9.49 -9.96
C MET A 1 8.97 9.82 -8.92
N ILE A 2 8.61 10.10 -7.67
CA ILE A 2 9.57 10.45 -6.61
C ILE A 2 10.41 9.21 -6.25
N GLN A 3 11.70 9.45 -5.99
CA GLN A 3 12.70 8.43 -5.67
C GLN A 3 13.58 8.91 -4.52
N ASN A 4 13.11 8.66 -3.29
CA ASN A 4 13.90 8.94 -2.10
C ASN A 4 15.09 7.98 -2.02
N LYS A 5 16.27 8.53 -1.75
CA LYS A 5 17.44 7.72 -1.40
C LYS A 5 17.19 6.99 -0.08
N PHE A 6 17.79 5.80 0.06
CA PHE A 6 17.93 5.15 1.35
C PHE A 6 18.48 6.14 2.39
N TYR A 7 17.94 6.10 3.60
CA TYR A 7 18.28 6.98 4.72
C TYR A 7 18.00 8.48 4.54
N SER A 8 17.36 8.90 3.45
CA SER A 8 16.91 10.29 3.33
C SER A 8 15.89 10.64 4.42
N LYS A 9 15.76 11.93 4.74
CA LYS A 9 14.80 12.39 5.78
C LYS A 9 13.36 11.93 5.50
N PRO A 10 12.79 12.06 4.26
CA PRO A 10 11.46 11.53 3.96
C PRO A 10 11.37 10.01 4.10
N PHE A 11 12.40 9.28 3.68
CA PHE A 11 12.47 7.82 3.82
C PHE A 11 12.39 7.41 5.29
N LEU A 12 13.27 7.94 6.14
CA LEU A 12 13.33 7.55 7.56
C LEU A 12 12.09 8.00 8.34
N ARG A 13 11.60 9.22 8.07
CA ARG A 13 10.40 9.73 8.74
C ARG A 13 9.16 8.92 8.38
N SER A 14 8.99 8.58 7.11
CA SER A 14 7.85 7.76 6.68
C SER A 14 7.92 6.32 7.17
N LEU A 15 9.12 5.73 7.17
CA LEU A 15 9.34 4.37 7.65
C LEU A 15 9.01 4.23 9.15
N PHE A 16 9.55 5.12 9.99
CA PHE A 16 9.51 4.93 11.45
C PHE A 16 8.42 5.73 12.16
N PHE A 17 8.03 6.91 11.67
CA PHE A 17 7.29 7.87 12.49
C PHE A 17 5.92 8.28 11.94
N VAL A 18 5.82 8.67 10.67
CA VAL A 18 4.62 9.36 10.14
C VAL A 18 4.28 8.99 8.71
N GLN A 19 3.03 8.60 8.45
CA GLN A 19 2.48 8.48 7.10
C GLN A 19 1.55 9.67 6.83
N ASN A 20 0.26 9.43 6.59
CA ASN A 20 -0.78 10.43 6.44
C ASN A 20 -1.83 10.30 7.55
N LYS A 21 -2.81 11.20 7.57
CA LYS A 21 -3.92 11.22 8.54
C LYS A 21 -4.67 9.90 8.76
N TRP A 22 -4.65 9.01 7.77
CA TRP A 22 -5.33 7.72 7.84
C TRP A 22 -4.57 6.68 8.66
N HIS A 23 -3.29 6.89 8.93
CA HIS A 23 -2.44 5.93 9.64
C HIS A 23 -1.94 6.53 10.95
N GLN A 24 -2.16 5.82 12.05
CA GLN A 24 -1.69 6.19 13.37
C GLN A 24 -0.16 6.14 13.48
N HIS A 25 0.49 5.28 12.69
CA HIS A 25 1.91 4.98 12.80
C HIS A 25 2.65 5.11 11.46
N GLY A 26 3.99 5.12 11.52
CA GLY A 26 4.87 4.96 10.35
C GLY A 26 4.66 3.62 9.64
N VAL A 27 5.25 3.48 8.45
CA VAL A 27 5.08 2.30 7.58
C VAL A 27 5.49 1.01 8.30
N LEU A 28 6.60 1.01 9.05
CA LEU A 28 7.08 -0.21 9.72
C LEU A 28 6.05 -0.79 10.70
N VAL A 29 5.49 0.06 11.58
CA VAL A 29 4.52 -0.41 12.59
C VAL A 29 3.20 -0.82 11.92
N HIS A 30 2.80 -0.12 10.85
CA HIS A 30 1.66 -0.53 10.02
C HIS A 30 1.87 -1.93 9.44
N THR A 31 3.00 -2.17 8.77
CA THR A 31 3.37 -3.48 8.21
C THR A 31 3.36 -4.58 9.28
N LEU A 32 3.95 -4.34 10.45
CA LEU A 32 3.95 -5.30 11.55
C LEU A 32 2.54 -5.65 12.05
N ARG A 33 1.62 -4.66 12.06
CA ARG A 33 0.21 -4.89 12.42
C ARG A 33 -0.53 -5.71 11.36
N VAL A 34 -0.27 -5.49 10.06
CA VAL A 34 -0.81 -6.34 8.99
C VAL A 34 -0.33 -7.79 9.16
N VAL A 35 0.98 -7.98 9.38
CA VAL A 35 1.57 -9.31 9.65
C VAL A 35 0.91 -9.97 10.85
N TYR A 36 0.75 -9.25 11.96
CA TYR A 36 0.06 -9.75 13.15
C TYR A 36 -1.37 -10.19 12.84
N ASN A 37 -2.14 -9.38 12.12
CA ASN A 37 -3.53 -9.71 11.76
C ASN A 37 -3.61 -10.97 10.89
N VAL A 38 -2.71 -11.11 9.90
CA VAL A 38 -2.63 -12.27 9.03
C VAL A 38 -2.27 -13.54 9.81
N ILE A 39 -1.27 -13.48 10.70
CA ILE A 39 -0.88 -14.62 11.55
C ILE A 39 -2.03 -15.00 12.49
N LYS A 40 -2.67 -14.01 13.12
CA LYS A 40 -3.79 -14.23 14.05
C LYS A 40 -4.96 -14.93 13.36
N ALA A 41 -5.23 -14.61 12.10
CA ALA A 41 -6.27 -15.24 11.29
C ALA A 41 -5.86 -16.60 10.70
N LYS A 42 -4.58 -16.98 10.79
CA LYS A 42 -4.00 -18.18 10.16
C LYS A 42 -4.03 -18.16 8.62
N ASP A 43 -4.15 -16.98 8.02
CA ASP A 43 -4.15 -16.80 6.56
C ASP A 43 -2.74 -16.73 5.98
N PHE A 44 -1.94 -17.78 6.18
CA PHE A 44 -0.51 -17.79 5.86
C PHE A 44 -0.20 -17.54 4.37
N LYS A 45 -1.17 -17.74 3.47
CA LYS A 45 -1.03 -17.36 2.05
C LYS A 45 -0.68 -15.87 1.87
N PHE A 46 -1.11 -15.01 2.79
CA PHE A 46 -0.83 -13.57 2.76
C PHE A 46 0.46 -13.18 3.49
N PHE A 47 1.16 -14.11 4.14
CA PHE A 47 2.28 -13.79 5.04
C PHE A 47 3.38 -12.97 4.36
N ALA A 48 3.83 -13.41 3.17
CA ALA A 48 4.86 -12.69 2.43
C ALA A 48 4.36 -11.32 1.91
N ALA A 49 3.10 -11.24 1.47
CA ALA A 49 2.51 -9.98 1.04
C ALA A 49 2.33 -8.99 2.20
N ALA A 50 1.99 -9.48 3.40
CA ALA A 50 1.85 -8.67 4.61
C ALA A 50 3.13 -7.91 4.92
N TRP A 51 4.30 -8.56 4.77
CA TRP A 51 5.60 -7.92 4.94
C TRP A 51 5.96 -6.93 3.83
N LEU A 52 5.51 -7.17 2.60
CA LEU A 52 6.07 -6.50 1.41
C LEU A 52 5.14 -5.48 0.75
N HIS A 53 3.84 -5.45 1.06
CA HIS A 53 2.86 -4.62 0.34
C HIS A 53 3.25 -3.14 0.30
N ASP A 54 3.83 -2.63 1.39
CA ASP A 54 4.20 -1.23 1.57
C ASP A 54 5.72 -0.95 1.52
N ILE A 55 6.54 -1.92 1.12
CA ILE A 55 8.01 -1.75 1.08
C ILE A 55 8.44 -0.57 0.19
N GLY A 56 7.63 -0.22 -0.80
CA GLY A 56 7.83 0.92 -1.70
C GLY A 56 7.50 2.29 -1.11
N LYS A 57 6.66 2.38 -0.07
CA LYS A 57 6.19 3.68 0.48
C LYS A 57 7.33 4.62 0.87
N PRO A 58 8.35 4.21 1.63
CA PRO A 58 9.44 5.12 2.00
C PRO A 58 10.19 5.70 0.79
N PHE A 59 10.26 4.96 -0.31
CA PHE A 59 10.94 5.38 -1.54
C PHE A 59 10.15 6.39 -2.37
N CYS A 60 8.83 6.47 -2.19
CA CYS A 60 7.97 7.43 -2.88
C CYS A 60 7.33 8.48 -1.96
N ALA A 61 7.67 8.51 -0.67
CA ALA A 61 7.16 9.47 0.30
C ALA A 61 7.40 10.93 -0.12
N PHE A 62 6.36 11.75 -0.13
CA PHE A 62 6.46 13.17 -0.47
C PHE A 62 5.39 14.02 0.19
N VAL A 63 5.61 15.32 0.22
CA VAL A 63 4.63 16.30 0.73
C VAL A 63 3.78 16.75 -0.45
N LYS A 64 2.48 16.41 -0.45
CA LYS A 64 1.60 16.65 -1.60
C LYS A 64 1.02 18.04 -1.62
N ASP A 65 0.55 18.53 -0.48
CA ASP A 65 -0.22 19.76 -0.36
C ASP A 65 0.08 20.50 0.95
N GLU A 66 -0.60 21.62 1.18
CA GLU A 66 -0.44 22.42 2.41
C GLU A 66 -0.89 21.65 3.66
N GLU A 67 -1.83 20.70 3.54
CA GLU A 67 -2.22 19.87 4.68
C GLU A 67 -1.04 18.99 5.12
N ASP A 68 -0.40 18.29 4.18
CA ASP A 68 0.80 17.50 4.45
C ASP A 68 1.92 18.36 5.09
N LYS A 69 2.10 19.62 4.65
CA LYS A 69 3.06 20.55 5.24
C LYS A 69 2.71 20.91 6.68
N ILE A 70 1.46 21.32 6.94
CA ILE A 70 0.98 21.75 8.25
C ILE A 70 1.15 20.62 9.28
N TYR A 71 0.81 19.39 8.90
CA TYR A 71 0.83 18.25 9.82
C TYR A 71 2.12 17.42 9.77
N ASN A 72 3.11 17.83 8.97
CA ASN A 72 4.37 17.10 8.74
C ASN A 72 4.13 15.64 8.29
N GLU A 73 3.22 15.46 7.35
CA GLU A 73 2.79 14.16 6.82
C GLU A 73 3.33 13.89 5.41
N TYR A 74 3.14 12.65 4.95
CA TYR A 74 3.57 12.20 3.63
C TYR A 74 2.43 11.51 2.88
N SER A 75 2.41 11.77 1.57
CA SER A 75 1.65 11.07 0.55
C SER A 75 2.52 10.06 -0.20
N PHE A 76 1.88 9.06 -0.82
CA PHE A 76 2.55 7.88 -1.40
C PHE A 76 1.90 7.45 -2.73
N THR A 77 2.12 8.22 -3.79
CA THR A 77 1.54 7.95 -5.11
C THR A 77 2.18 6.69 -5.71
N ASP A 78 1.33 5.78 -6.19
CA ASP A 78 1.69 4.52 -6.86
C ASP A 78 2.72 3.68 -6.06
N HIS A 79 2.59 3.65 -4.72
CA HIS A 79 3.49 2.90 -3.85
C HIS A 79 3.38 1.38 -4.06
N GLU A 80 2.24 0.89 -4.53
CA GLU A 80 1.98 -0.50 -4.85
C GLU A 80 2.83 -0.94 -6.05
N GLU A 81 2.89 -0.11 -7.10
CA GLU A 81 3.77 -0.33 -8.25
C GLU A 81 5.23 -0.20 -7.82
N ARG A 82 5.57 0.75 -6.95
CA ARG A 82 6.94 0.86 -6.40
C ARG A 82 7.34 -0.40 -5.62
N SER A 83 6.47 -0.92 -4.76
CA SER A 83 6.68 -2.16 -4.01
C SER A 83 6.87 -3.34 -4.97
N TYR A 84 6.02 -3.47 -6.00
CA TYR A 84 6.16 -4.49 -7.03
C TYR A 84 7.51 -4.40 -7.76
N GLN A 85 7.93 -3.21 -8.19
CA GLN A 85 9.20 -3.03 -8.89
C GLN A 85 10.43 -3.40 -8.04
N ILE A 86 10.36 -3.27 -6.71
CA ILE A 86 11.41 -3.70 -5.79
C ILE A 86 11.53 -5.23 -5.78
N ILE A 87 10.39 -5.94 -5.75
CA ILE A 87 10.34 -7.40 -5.54
C ILE A 87 10.20 -8.24 -6.82
N LYS A 88 9.92 -7.62 -7.98
CA LYS A 88 9.53 -8.33 -9.21
C LYS A 88 10.52 -9.40 -9.66
N ASN A 89 11.82 -9.15 -9.44
CA ASN A 89 12.93 -10.00 -9.86
C ASN A 89 13.48 -10.87 -8.71
N TRP A 90 12.83 -10.89 -7.53
CA TRP A 90 13.27 -11.74 -6.42
C TRP A 90 12.79 -13.17 -6.67
N PRO A 91 13.69 -14.15 -6.89
CA PRO A 91 13.31 -15.49 -7.30
C PRO A 91 12.60 -16.29 -6.20
N PHE A 92 12.76 -15.89 -4.94
CA PHE A 92 12.16 -16.53 -3.77
C PHE A 92 10.77 -15.97 -3.41
N ILE A 93 10.28 -14.95 -4.13
CA ILE A 93 8.93 -14.41 -3.95
C ILE A 93 8.03 -14.97 -5.05
N SER A 94 6.91 -15.58 -4.65
CA SER A 94 5.93 -16.13 -5.59
C SER A 94 5.25 -15.05 -6.41
N ASP A 95 4.81 -15.39 -7.62
CA ASP A 95 4.07 -14.45 -8.47
C ASP A 95 2.73 -14.05 -7.85
N TYR A 96 2.09 -14.96 -7.09
CA TYR A 96 0.93 -14.65 -6.27
C TYR A 96 1.22 -13.49 -5.30
N THR A 97 2.32 -13.57 -4.52
CA THR A 97 2.70 -12.49 -3.60
C THR A 97 2.97 -11.18 -4.35
N LYS A 98 3.68 -11.24 -5.48
CA LYS A 98 3.94 -10.05 -6.31
C LYS A 98 2.64 -9.40 -6.80
N MET A 99 1.66 -10.20 -7.21
CA MET A 99 0.34 -9.71 -7.63
C MET A 99 -0.44 -9.10 -6.48
N VAL A 100 -0.45 -9.72 -5.29
CA VAL A 100 -1.11 -9.14 -4.11
C VAL A 100 -0.47 -7.80 -3.76
N VAL A 101 0.86 -7.73 -3.69
CA VAL A 101 1.59 -6.47 -3.44
C VAL A 101 1.22 -5.39 -4.46
N ARG A 102 1.18 -5.73 -5.75
CA ARG A 102 0.88 -4.77 -6.83
C ARG A 102 -0.56 -4.27 -6.82
N TYR A 103 -1.52 -5.11 -6.44
CA TYR A 103 -2.95 -4.83 -6.60
C TYR A 103 -3.73 -4.70 -5.29
N HIS A 104 -3.09 -4.80 -4.12
CA HIS A 104 -3.81 -4.76 -2.83
C HIS A 104 -4.65 -3.48 -2.62
N TYR A 105 -4.25 -2.36 -3.22
CA TYR A 105 -5.00 -1.10 -3.13
C TYR A 105 -5.91 -0.81 -4.35
N LEU A 106 -5.98 -1.72 -5.33
CA LEU A 106 -6.70 -1.52 -6.60
C LEU A 106 -8.17 -1.14 -6.38
N ILE A 107 -8.85 -1.82 -5.46
CA ILE A 107 -10.26 -1.57 -5.11
C ILE A 107 -10.43 -0.11 -4.63
N ARG A 108 -9.47 0.39 -3.82
CA ARG A 108 -9.50 1.77 -3.31
C ARG A 108 -9.18 2.78 -4.41
N ASP A 109 -8.22 2.46 -5.28
CA ASP A 109 -7.82 3.30 -6.40
C ASP A 109 -8.97 3.51 -7.40
N ILE A 110 -9.73 2.45 -7.72
CA ILE A 110 -10.94 2.53 -8.54
C ILE A 110 -11.97 3.48 -7.88
N LYS A 111 -12.24 3.30 -6.59
CA LYS A 111 -13.20 4.12 -5.85
C LYS A 111 -12.79 5.59 -5.81
N ASN A 112 -11.52 5.86 -5.52
CA ASN A 112 -10.98 7.22 -5.44
C ASN A 112 -10.95 7.89 -6.82
N SER A 113 -10.51 7.19 -7.86
CA SER A 113 -10.46 7.72 -9.23
C SER A 113 -11.85 8.11 -9.75
N LYS A 114 -12.88 7.32 -9.44
CA LYS A 114 -14.28 7.65 -9.75
C LYS A 114 -14.74 8.90 -8.99
N LYS A 115 -14.40 9.01 -7.71
CA LYS A 115 -14.76 10.16 -6.86
C LYS A 115 -14.10 11.45 -7.33
N ASP A 116 -12.83 11.36 -7.72
CA ASP A 116 -12.01 12.51 -8.13
C ASP A 116 -12.24 12.90 -9.61
N ASN A 117 -13.24 12.31 -10.27
CA ASN A 117 -13.57 12.49 -11.69
C ASN A 117 -12.40 12.21 -12.65
N ASN A 118 -11.47 11.33 -12.27
CA ASN A 118 -10.38 10.86 -13.13
C ASN A 118 -10.84 9.64 -13.93
N ILE A 119 -11.61 9.89 -14.98
CA ILE A 119 -12.26 8.85 -15.80
C ILE A 119 -11.23 7.90 -16.40
N LYS A 120 -10.13 8.43 -16.96
CA LYS A 120 -9.07 7.62 -17.57
C LYS A 120 -8.48 6.61 -16.58
N ARG A 121 -8.06 7.07 -15.39
CA ARG A 121 -7.50 6.16 -14.36
C ARG A 121 -8.55 5.17 -13.87
N TYR A 122 -9.80 5.59 -13.72
CA TYR A 122 -10.89 4.70 -13.35
C TYR A 122 -11.06 3.55 -14.34
N GLU A 123 -11.12 3.85 -15.65
CA GLU A 123 -11.28 2.85 -16.71
C GLU A 123 -10.09 1.88 -16.77
N GLU A 124 -8.86 2.41 -16.72
CA GLU A 124 -7.63 1.59 -16.70
C GLU A 124 -7.63 0.60 -15.52
N LYS A 125 -7.99 1.07 -14.32
CA LYS A 125 -8.01 0.25 -13.10
C LYS A 125 -9.18 -0.74 -13.09
N LYS A 126 -10.33 -0.34 -13.63
CA LYS A 126 -11.50 -1.22 -13.78
C LYS A 126 -11.21 -2.37 -14.73
N ALA A 127 -10.55 -2.11 -15.87
CA ALA A 127 -10.14 -3.16 -16.80
C ALA A 127 -9.18 -4.16 -16.15
N ILE A 128 -8.21 -3.68 -15.34
CA ILE A 128 -7.33 -4.56 -14.56
C ILE A 128 -8.17 -5.43 -13.62
N TRP A 129 -9.08 -4.83 -12.83
CA TRP A 129 -9.92 -5.57 -11.90
C TRP A 129 -10.76 -6.66 -12.58
N GLU A 130 -11.38 -6.33 -13.72
CA GLU A 130 -12.22 -7.26 -14.50
C GLU A 130 -11.42 -8.39 -15.14
N SER A 131 -10.12 -8.21 -15.37
CA SER A 131 -9.22 -9.26 -15.86
C SER A 131 -8.77 -10.25 -14.78
N LEU A 132 -8.97 -9.93 -13.49
CA LEU A 132 -8.58 -10.81 -12.38
C LEU A 132 -9.60 -11.94 -12.19
N THR A 133 -9.12 -13.11 -11.74
CA THR A 133 -10.01 -14.22 -11.40
C THR A 133 -10.90 -13.86 -10.20
N PRO A 134 -12.13 -14.39 -10.10
CA PRO A 134 -13.00 -14.15 -8.95
C PRO A 134 -12.37 -14.52 -7.61
N SER A 135 -11.57 -15.60 -7.58
CA SER A 135 -10.83 -16.02 -6.39
C SER A 135 -9.78 -14.99 -5.97
N PHE A 136 -9.04 -14.43 -6.93
CA PHE A 136 -8.03 -13.43 -6.63
C PHE A 136 -8.64 -12.08 -6.25
N GLN A 137 -9.77 -11.71 -6.85
CA GLN A 137 -10.56 -10.55 -6.42
C GLN A 137 -10.97 -10.67 -4.94
N GLU A 138 -11.38 -11.87 -4.51
CA GLU A 138 -11.71 -12.10 -3.10
C GLU A 138 -10.48 -11.99 -2.20
N ASP A 139 -9.35 -12.55 -2.63
CA ASP A 139 -8.08 -12.42 -1.91
C ASP A 139 -7.66 -10.95 -1.73
N LEU A 140 -7.84 -10.10 -2.74
CA LEU A 140 -7.57 -8.66 -2.64
C LEU A 140 -8.53 -7.98 -1.65
N LYS A 141 -9.81 -8.37 -1.60
CA LYS A 141 -10.75 -7.84 -0.60
C LYS A 141 -10.33 -8.24 0.81
N THR A 142 -9.99 -9.51 1.03
CA THR A 142 -9.54 -10.01 2.33
C THR A 142 -8.26 -9.30 2.77
N PHE A 143 -7.26 -9.20 1.88
CA PHE A 143 -6.01 -8.53 2.23
C PHE A 143 -6.21 -7.04 2.53
N LEU A 144 -7.08 -6.34 1.79
CA LEU A 144 -7.43 -4.95 2.04
C LEU A 144 -8.04 -4.75 3.44
N GLN A 145 -8.80 -5.73 3.95
CA GLN A 145 -9.31 -5.67 5.33
C GLN A 145 -8.18 -5.75 6.36
N TYR A 146 -7.17 -6.61 6.13
CA TYR A 146 -5.99 -6.66 7.01
C TYR A 146 -5.19 -5.37 6.99
N ASP A 147 -5.00 -4.76 5.81
CA ASP A 147 -4.40 -3.44 5.64
C ASP A 147 -5.18 -2.36 6.39
N ASP A 148 -6.49 -2.27 6.18
CA ASP A 148 -7.35 -1.27 6.83
C ASP A 148 -7.34 -1.40 8.36
N ASN A 149 -7.41 -2.63 8.90
CA ASN A 149 -7.40 -2.89 10.34
C ASN A 149 -6.03 -2.56 11.00
N ALA A 150 -4.95 -2.52 10.22
CA ALA A 150 -3.61 -2.18 10.69
C ALA A 150 -3.37 -0.67 10.84
N LYS A 151 -4.23 0.17 10.26
CA LYS A 151 -4.06 1.64 10.24
C LYS A 151 -4.14 2.29 11.61
N GLY A 152 -4.86 1.67 12.56
CA GLY A 152 -5.08 2.23 13.89
C GLY A 152 -6.13 3.34 13.90
N LYS A 153 -6.13 4.14 14.96
CA LYS A 153 -7.06 5.28 15.05
C LYS A 153 -6.65 6.34 14.02
N LYS A 154 -7.62 6.81 13.23
CA LYS A 154 -7.44 7.97 12.35
C LYS A 154 -6.92 9.15 13.18
N ARG A 155 -5.91 9.85 12.69
CA ARG A 155 -5.26 10.94 13.44
C ARG A 155 -6.12 12.21 13.51
N ARG A 156 -6.96 12.41 12.48
CA ARG A 156 -7.98 13.48 12.34
C ARG A 156 -8.87 13.16 11.15
#